data_AF-A0A1F2VDL1-F1
#
_entry.id   AF-A0A1F2VDL1-F1
#
_cell.length_a   1.000
_cell.length_b   1.000
_cell.length_c   1.000
_cell.angle_alpha   90.00
_cell.angle_beta   90.00
_cell.angle_gamma   90.00
#
_symmetry.space_group_name_H-M   'P 1'
#
loop_
_entity.id
_entity.type
_entity.pdbx_description
1 polymer ?
#
loop_
_entity_poly.entity_id
_entity_poly.type
_entity_poly.pdbx_seq_one_letter_code
_entity_poly.pdbx_strand_id
1 'polypeptide(L)' 'MRTTLDLDDDVLQAIKEIASVRGQTAGKVASDLVRKGLEPPKRAAKVRNGVPLLQARPGQRLITMELVNRLRDDE' A
#
# COMPACT_ATOMS: atom_id res chain seq x y z
N MET A 1 -1.23 -23.39 1.49
CA MET A 1 -2.37 -24.12 0.87
C MET A 1 -2.01 -24.39 -0.59
N ARG A 2 -2.36 -25.56 -1.12
CA ARG A 2 -2.19 -25.89 -2.55
C ARG A 2 -3.56 -25.85 -3.20
N THR A 3 -3.72 -25.02 -4.21
CA THR A 3 -4.97 -24.79 -4.92
C THR A 3 -4.67 -24.74 -6.41
N THR A 4 -5.56 -25.28 -7.24
CA THR A 4 -5.50 -25.14 -8.70
C THR A 4 -6.33 -23.93 -9.09
N LEU A 5 -5.75 -23.02 -9.85
CA LEU A 5 -6.40 -21.81 -10.37
C LEU A 5 -6.24 -21.80 -11.88
N ASP A 6 -7.28 -21.33 -12.57
CA ASP A 6 -7.19 -21.00 -13.98
C ASP A 6 -6.56 -19.61 -14.12
N LEU A 7 -5.58 -19.46 -15.01
CA LEU A 7 -4.82 -18.23 -15.22
C LEU A 7 -4.61 -18.06 -16.72
N ASP A 8 -4.84 -16.84 -17.21
CA ASP A 8 -4.50 -16.49 -18.59
C ASP A 8 -2.98 -16.67 -18.84
N ASP A 9 -2.64 -17.06 -20.06
CA ASP A 9 -1.25 -17.39 -20.43
C ASP A 9 -0.28 -16.21 -20.23
N ASP A 10 -0.74 -15.00 -20.51
CA ASP A 10 0.03 -13.76 -20.34
C ASP A 10 0.27 -13.44 -18.85
N VAL A 11 -0.73 -13.67 -18.00
CA VAL A 11 -0.61 -13.53 -16.54
C VAL A 11 0.37 -14.55 -15.98
N LEU A 12 0.28 -15.82 -16.39
CA LEU A 12 1.21 -16.86 -15.95
C LEU A 12 2.65 -16.55 -16.38
N GLN A 13 2.83 -16.05 -17.61
CA GLN A 13 4.14 -15.65 -18.12
C GLN A 13 4.73 -14.50 -17.29
N ALA A 14 3.95 -13.45 -17.03
CA ALA A 14 4.39 -12.32 -16.21
C ALA A 14 4.78 -12.76 -14.78
N ILE A 15 4.01 -13.67 -14.18
CA ILE A 15 4.34 -14.23 -12.85
C ILE A 15 5.70 -14.95 -12.87
N LYS A 16 5.97 -15.75 -13.91
CA LYS A 16 7.25 -16.48 -14.05
C LYS A 16 8.43 -15.53 -14.22
N GLU A 17 8.28 -14.47 -14.99
CA GLU A 17 9.33 -13.46 -15.20
C GLU A 17 9.63 -12.72 -13.89
N ILE A 18 8.60 -12.27 -13.17
CA ILE A 18 8.76 -11.62 -11.86
C ILE A 18 9.44 -12.57 -10.87
N ALA A 19 9.06 -13.85 -10.88
CA ALA A 19 9.63 -14.88 -10.03
C ALA A 19 11.12 -15.12 -10.33
N SER A 20 11.50 -15.14 -11.60
CA SER A 20 12.90 -15.25 -12.05
C SER A 20 13.74 -14.08 -11.54
N VAL A 21 13.26 -12.84 -11.73
CA VAL A 21 13.97 -11.63 -11.27
C VAL A 21 14.12 -11.58 -9.75
N ARG A 22 13.12 -12.06 -9.00
CA ARG A 22 13.12 -12.03 -7.53
C ARG A 22 13.78 -13.24 -6.87
N GLY A 23 14.17 -14.26 -7.64
CA GLY A 23 14.66 -15.54 -7.09
C GLY A 23 13.62 -16.26 -6.22
N GLN A 24 12.35 -16.16 -6.59
CA GLN A 24 11.23 -16.77 -5.86
C GLN A 24 10.49 -17.78 -6.73
N THR A 25 9.62 -18.61 -6.13
CA THR A 25 8.77 -19.51 -6.91
C THR A 25 7.57 -18.77 -7.50
N ALA A 26 7.11 -19.19 -8.68
CA ALA A 26 5.91 -18.62 -9.32
C ALA A 26 4.68 -18.63 -8.40
N GLY A 27 4.48 -19.72 -7.65
CA GLY A 27 3.38 -19.82 -6.68
C GLY A 27 3.48 -18.83 -5.52
N LYS A 28 4.70 -18.52 -5.05
CA LYS A 28 4.91 -17.50 -4.01
C LYS A 28 4.61 -16.10 -4.54
N VAL A 29 5.10 -15.77 -5.73
CA VAL A 29 4.81 -14.49 -6.40
C VAL A 29 3.31 -14.34 -6.66
N ALA A 30 2.65 -15.37 -7.19
CA ALA A 30 1.21 -15.38 -7.41
C ALA A 30 0.44 -15.13 -6.10
N SER A 31 0.80 -15.82 -5.01
CA SER A 31 0.16 -15.63 -3.70
C SER A 31 0.33 -14.20 -3.17
N ASP A 32 1.51 -13.60 -3.35
CA ASP A 32 1.78 -12.23 -2.91
C ASP A 32 1.03 -11.19 -3.78
N LEU A 33 0.89 -11.44 -5.09
CA LEU A 33 0.08 -10.61 -5.99
C LEU A 33 -1.41 -10.68 -5.66
N VAL A 34 -1.95 -11.89 -5.42
CA VAL A 34 -3.33 -12.07 -4.99
C VAL A 34 -3.57 -11.34 -3.66
N ARG A 35 -2.66 -11.45 -2.69
CA ARG A 35 -2.76 -10.72 -1.42
C ARG A 35 -2.85 -9.20 -1.65
N LYS A 36 -2.01 -8.65 -2.53
CA LYS A 36 -2.05 -7.22 -2.89
C LYS A 36 -3.35 -6.83 -3.60
N GLY A 37 -3.87 -7.69 -4.47
CA GLY A 37 -5.15 -7.45 -5.15
C GLY A 37 -6.37 -7.49 -4.23
N LEU A 38 -6.27 -8.21 -3.11
CA LEU A 38 -7.28 -8.27 -2.06
C LEU A 38 -7.17 -7.13 -1.04
N GLU A 39 -6.11 -6.32 -1.08
CA GLU A 39 -6.03 -5.12 -0.25
C GLU A 39 -7.17 -4.16 -0.65
N PRO A 40 -7.88 -3.56 0.32
CA PRO A 40 -8.91 -2.60 0.00
C PRO A 40 -8.29 -1.45 -0.82
N PRO A 41 -8.99 -0.95 -1.87
CA PRO A 41 -8.47 0.12 -2.68
C PRO A 41 -8.09 1.28 -1.77
N LYS A 42 -6.83 1.70 -1.82
CA LYS A 42 -6.37 2.86 -1.07
C LYS A 42 -7.28 4.01 -1.45
N ARG A 43 -8.04 4.53 -0.48
CA ARG A 43 -8.90 5.70 -0.71
C ARG A 43 -8.03 6.77 -1.35
N ALA A 44 -8.37 7.17 -2.57
CA ALA A 44 -7.66 8.21 -3.27
C ALA A 44 -7.54 9.42 -2.34
N ALA A 45 -6.32 9.95 -2.21
CA ALA A 45 -6.12 11.15 -1.41
C ALA A 45 -7.05 12.23 -1.97
N LYS A 46 -7.84 12.87 -1.10
CA LYS A 46 -8.74 13.94 -1.52
C LYS A 46 -7.85 15.06 -2.07
N VAL A 47 -8.03 15.48 -3.31
CA VAL A 47 -7.22 16.57 -3.89
C VAL A 47 -7.93 17.90 -3.66
N ARG A 48 -7.18 18.95 -3.27
CA ARG A 48 -7.66 20.33 -3.23
C ARG A 48 -6.66 21.22 -3.94
N ASN A 49 -7.10 21.89 -5.01
CA ASN A 49 -6.26 22.77 -5.84
C ASN A 49 -5.01 22.06 -6.40
N GLY A 50 -5.14 20.81 -6.86
CA GLY A 50 -4.01 20.03 -7.39
C GLY A 50 -3.09 19.41 -6.34
N VAL A 51 -3.31 19.69 -5.05
CA VAL A 51 -2.50 19.14 -3.95
C VAL A 51 -3.25 17.99 -3.25
N PRO A 52 -2.64 16.80 -3.07
CA PRO A 52 -3.24 15.72 -2.31
C PRO A 52 -3.31 16.09 -0.83
N LEU A 53 -4.51 16.02 -0.25
CA LEU A 53 -4.74 16.23 1.17
C LEU A 53 -4.36 14.97 1.94
N LEU A 54 -3.62 15.17 3.03
CA LEU A 54 -3.41 14.15 4.04
C LEU A 54 -4.77 13.77 4.65
N GLN A 55 -5.01 12.47 4.80
CA GLN A 55 -6.24 11.99 5.43
C GLN A 55 -6.21 12.39 6.91
N ALA A 56 -7.25 13.12 7.34
CA ALA A 56 -7.47 13.41 8.75
C ALA A 56 -7.70 12.09 9.49
N ARG A 57 -6.91 11.81 10.53
CA ARG A 57 -7.13 10.66 11.40
C ARG A 57 -8.21 11.03 12.42
N PRO A 58 -9.34 10.33 12.48
CA PRO A 58 -10.38 10.64 13.46
C PRO A 58 -9.80 10.51 14.88
N GLY A 59 -10.09 11.50 15.73
CA GLY A 59 -9.61 11.54 17.13
C GLY A 59 -8.18 12.08 17.33
N GLN A 60 -7.49 12.52 16.27
CA GLN A 60 -6.17 13.12 16.43
C GLN A 60 -6.27 14.54 17.01
N ARG A 61 -5.47 14.84 18.04
CA ARG A 61 -5.41 16.16 18.67
C ARG A 61 -4.94 17.20 17.65
N LEU A 62 -5.65 18.33 17.56
CA LEU A 62 -5.21 19.47 16.77
C LEU A 62 -3.86 19.96 17.31
N ILE A 63 -2.85 19.98 16.45
CA ILE A 63 -1.55 20.56 16.78
C ILE A 63 -1.70 22.09 16.72
N THR A 64 -1.55 22.75 17.86
CA THR A 64 -1.63 24.21 17.98
C THR A 64 -0.25 24.82 18.09
N MET A 65 -0.14 26.12 17.78
CA MET A 65 1.11 26.87 18.01
C MET A 65 1.53 26.87 19.48
N GLU A 66 0.58 26.82 20.41
CA GLU A 66 0.88 26.69 21.84
C GLU A 66 1.62 25.38 22.16
N LEU A 67 1.18 24.25 21.59
CA LEU A 67 1.85 22.96 21.75
C LEU A 67 3.26 22.98 21.13
N VAL A 68 3.39 23.60 19.96
CA VAL A 68 4.69 23.72 19.26
C VAL A 68 5.67 24.56 20.07
N ASN A 69 5.24 25.71 20.58
CA ASN A 69 6.09 26.59 21.38
C ASN A 69 6.52 25.91 22.68
N ARG A 70 5.58 25.23 23.37
CA ARG A 70 5.91 24.47 24.59
C ARG A 70 7.01 23.44 24.34
N LEU A 71 6.88 22.63 23.28
CA LEU A 71 7.89 21.61 22.95
C LEU A 71 9.24 22.21 22.53
N ARG A 72 9.25 23.39 21.90
CA ARG A 72 10.47 24.08 21.49
C ARG A 72 11.20 24.71 22.67
N ASP A 73 10.45 25.26 23.61
CA ASP A 73 10.98 26.00 24.75
C ASP A 73 11.30 25.07 25.95
N ASP A 74 10.82 23.81 25.92
CA ASP A 74 11.09 22.73 26.91
C ASP A 74 12.32 21.84 26.54
N GLU A 75 13.11 22.20 25.50
CA GLU A 75 14.48 21.71 25.25
C GLU A 75 15.53 22.76 25.68
#